data_AF-A0A9W4THC0-F1
#
_entry.id   AF-A0A9W4THC0-F1
#
_cell.length_a   1.000
_cell.length_b   1.000
_cell.length_c   1.000
_cell.angle_alpha   90.00
_cell.angle_beta   90.00
_cell.angle_gamma   90.00
#
_symmetry.space_group_name_H-M   'P 1'
#
loop_
_entity.id
_entity.type
_entity.pdbx_description
1 polymer ?
#
loop_
_entity_poly.entity_id
_entity_poly.type
_entity_poly.pdbx_seq_one_letter_code
_entity_poly.pdbx_strand_id
1 'polypeptide(L)'
;MQETLQGFVKLKIDIDTNRELANKYSVNGVPNILIIDANGKVVHNILGYQNIQNLKSEIEKFNLSTEFMSADLINYFKAKNFSTTIKITQKYYDFSLLIDKNIKKKTFNVCREYLNDYKVTLDKKEIDYSKKNQKIELYKLYELAYNFEFNKLNKKNLEFKAEEIDPINEYSYWFLKYLAVKGTSKTTSDIEEILKNKGLESVINKGNYLYFFYTK
;
A
#
# COMPACT_ATOMS: atom_id res chain seq x y z
N MET A 1 20.38 7.56 -19.41
CA MET A 1 20.69 7.40 -17.97
C MET A 1 20.55 8.74 -17.23
N GLN A 2 21.17 9.83 -17.70
CA GLN A 2 21.18 11.10 -16.96
C GLN A 2 19.78 11.72 -16.79
N GLU A 3 18.95 11.68 -17.84
CA GLU A 3 17.53 12.11 -17.81
C GLU A 3 16.68 11.23 -16.90
N THR A 4 16.76 9.90 -17.07
CA THR A 4 16.11 8.88 -16.22
C THR A 4 16.35 9.12 -14.72
N LEU A 5 17.54 9.56 -14.33
CA LEU A 5 17.93 9.72 -12.94
C LEU A 5 17.59 11.09 -12.34
N GLN A 6 17.02 12.03 -13.10
CA GLN A 6 16.69 13.37 -12.58
C GLN A 6 15.61 13.34 -11.49
N GLY A 7 14.69 12.38 -11.55
CA GLY A 7 13.64 12.18 -10.55
C GLY A 7 14.10 11.47 -9.27
N PHE A 8 15.39 11.12 -9.14
CA PHE A 8 15.91 10.33 -8.03
C PHE A 8 16.96 11.08 -7.22
N VAL A 9 16.92 10.88 -5.91
CA VAL A 9 18.04 11.18 -5.02
C VAL A 9 19.05 10.03 -5.12
N LYS A 10 20.23 10.32 -5.68
CA LYS A 10 21.30 9.33 -5.87
C LYS A 10 22.20 9.27 -4.65
N LEU A 11 22.33 8.10 -4.06
CA LEU A 11 23.25 7.83 -2.96
C LEU A 11 24.16 6.66 -3.31
N LYS A 12 25.47 6.86 -3.15
CA LYS A 12 26.48 5.79 -3.25
C LYS A 12 26.98 5.49 -1.85
N ILE A 13 26.96 4.22 -1.47
CA ILE A 13 27.41 3.75 -0.15
C ILE A 13 28.52 2.73 -0.37
N ASP A 14 29.62 2.93 0.34
CA ASP A 14 30.65 1.90 0.51
C ASP A 14 30.24 0.97 1.66
N ILE A 15 29.96 -0.28 1.33
CA ILE A 15 29.45 -1.27 2.29
C ILE A 15 30.52 -1.82 3.23
N ASP A 16 31.81 -1.74 2.85
CA ASP A 16 32.91 -2.21 3.68
C ASP A 16 33.07 -1.33 4.91
N THR A 17 32.83 -0.04 4.73
CA THR A 17 32.81 0.98 5.79
C THR A 17 31.44 1.13 6.47
N ASN A 18 30.34 0.76 5.80
CA ASN A 18 28.97 0.91 6.30
C ASN A 18 28.26 -0.43 6.55
N ARG A 19 28.88 -1.33 7.33
CA ARG A 19 28.37 -2.70 7.56
C ARG A 19 26.98 -2.77 8.18
N GLU A 20 26.62 -1.84 9.06
CA GLU A 20 25.28 -1.79 9.65
C GLU A 20 24.19 -1.53 8.61
N LEU A 21 24.47 -0.63 7.66
CA LEU A 21 23.55 -0.37 6.54
C LEU A 21 23.48 -1.56 5.60
N ALA A 22 24.61 -2.21 5.31
CA ALA A 22 24.65 -3.42 4.51
C ALA A 22 23.78 -4.53 5.15
N ASN A 23 23.89 -4.74 6.46
CA ASN A 23 23.07 -5.70 7.20
C ASN A 23 21.60 -5.31 7.22
N LYS A 24 21.28 -4.03 7.48
CA LYS A 24 19.90 -3.52 7.51
C LYS A 24 19.16 -3.77 6.19
N TYR A 25 19.86 -3.61 5.07
CA TYR A 25 19.28 -3.80 3.73
C TYR A 25 19.60 -5.17 3.12
N SER A 26 20.16 -6.11 3.90
CA SER A 26 20.51 -7.46 3.47
C SER A 26 21.36 -7.48 2.18
N VAL A 27 22.36 -6.61 2.11
CA VAL A 27 23.27 -6.52 0.97
C VAL A 27 24.28 -7.66 1.02
N ASN A 28 24.08 -8.66 0.18
CA ASN A 28 24.89 -9.89 0.15
C ASN A 28 25.80 -10.01 -1.09
N GLY A 29 25.88 -8.96 -1.91
CA GLY A 29 26.70 -8.94 -3.12
C GLY A 29 26.81 -7.54 -3.72
N VAL A 30 27.82 -7.34 -4.56
CA VAL A 30 28.11 -6.06 -5.23
C VAL A 30 28.22 -6.22 -6.75
N PRO A 31 27.78 -5.25 -7.56
CA PRO A 31 27.00 -4.08 -7.15
C PRO A 31 25.57 -4.47 -6.75
N ASN A 32 24.99 -3.72 -5.82
CA ASN A 32 23.59 -3.84 -5.42
C ASN A 32 22.95 -2.45 -5.44
N ILE A 33 21.89 -2.28 -6.22
CA ILE A 33 21.16 -1.03 -6.38
C ILE A 33 19.76 -1.20 -5.78
N LEU A 34 19.45 -0.34 -4.80
CA LEU A 34 18.16 -0.33 -4.14
C LEU A 34 17.36 0.89 -4.56
N ILE A 35 16.08 0.69 -4.86
CA ILE A 35 15.08 1.75 -4.99
C ILE A 35 14.30 1.77 -3.69
N ILE A 36 14.38 2.90 -2.99
CA ILE A 36 13.91 3.04 -1.61
C ILE A 36 12.99 4.25 -1.53
N ASP A 37 11.94 4.19 -0.70
CA ASP A 37 11.13 5.36 -0.39
C ASP A 37 11.80 6.31 0.62
N ALA A 38 11.16 7.45 0.89
CA ALA A 38 11.68 8.47 1.80
C ALA A 38 11.80 8.02 3.27
N ASN A 39 11.16 6.91 3.67
CA ASN A 39 11.23 6.34 5.02
C ASN A 39 12.15 5.12 5.11
N GLY A 40 12.87 4.77 4.03
CA GLY A 40 13.81 3.66 4.03
C GLY A 40 13.20 2.31 3.66
N LYS A 41 11.97 2.26 3.13
CA LYS A 41 11.34 1.01 2.67
C LYS A 41 11.83 0.65 1.28
N VAL A 42 12.31 -0.58 1.12
CA VAL A 42 12.84 -1.05 -0.17
C VAL A 42 11.69 -1.39 -1.11
N VAL A 43 11.56 -0.60 -2.18
CA VAL A 43 10.60 -0.87 -3.26
C VAL A 43 11.20 -1.89 -4.24
N HIS A 44 12.49 -1.78 -4.54
CA HIS A 44 13.14 -2.72 -5.46
C HIS A 44 14.63 -2.91 -5.16
N ASN A 45 15.15 -4.07 -5.54
CA ASN A 45 16.54 -4.47 -5.42
C ASN A 45 16.99 -5.03 -6.77
N ILE A 46 18.09 -4.49 -7.29
CA ILE A 46 18.77 -4.92 -8.50
C ILE A 46 20.17 -5.39 -8.07
N LEU A 47 20.35 -6.72 -8.04
CA LEU A 47 21.60 -7.36 -7.65
C LEU A 47 22.42 -7.77 -8.88
N GLY A 48 23.72 -7.47 -8.83
CA GLY A 48 24.69 -7.91 -9.82
C GLY A 48 24.84 -6.96 -11.00
N TYR A 49 25.77 -7.31 -11.89
CA TYR A 49 26.08 -6.50 -13.05
C TYR A 49 24.94 -6.53 -14.08
N GLN A 50 24.55 -5.36 -14.56
CA GLN A 50 23.61 -5.20 -15.67
C GLN A 50 24.23 -4.31 -16.74
N ASN A 51 23.91 -4.60 -18.00
CA ASN A 51 24.22 -3.65 -19.06
C ASN A 51 23.40 -2.35 -18.86
N ILE A 52 23.90 -1.25 -19.41
CA ILE A 52 23.32 0.08 -19.19
C ILE A 52 21.87 0.18 -19.66
N GLN A 53 21.50 -0.51 -20.74
CA GLN A 53 20.13 -0.46 -21.28
C GLN A 53 19.14 -1.20 -20.38
N ASN A 54 19.51 -2.38 -19.88
CA ASN A 54 18.70 -3.14 -18.95
C ASN A 54 18.54 -2.37 -17.63
N LEU A 55 19.63 -1.83 -17.08
CA LEU A 55 19.56 -1.04 -15.86
C LEU A 55 18.68 0.21 -16.03
N LYS A 56 18.81 0.90 -17.18
CA LYS A 56 17.95 2.04 -17.54
C LYS A 56 16.48 1.62 -17.56
N SER A 57 16.15 0.55 -18.29
CA SER A 57 14.78 0.06 -18.38
C SER A 57 14.20 -0.36 -17.03
N GLU A 58 15.01 -0.97 -16.15
CA GLU A 58 14.55 -1.33 -14.79
C GLU A 58 14.25 -0.09 -13.94
N ILE A 59 15.09 0.94 -13.98
CA ILE A 59 14.91 2.15 -13.19
C ILE A 59 13.72 2.99 -13.71
N GLU A 60 13.52 3.05 -15.03
CA GLU A 60 12.44 3.85 -15.65
C GLU A 60 11.04 3.43 -15.20
N LYS A 61 10.87 2.16 -14.78
CA LYS A 61 9.62 1.66 -14.20
C LYS A 61 9.22 2.38 -12.90
N PHE A 62 10.12 3.17 -12.32
CA PHE A 62 9.94 3.91 -11.07
C PHE A 62 9.97 5.43 -11.26
N ASN A 63 9.86 5.93 -12.50
CA ASN A 63 9.89 7.38 -12.79
C ASN A 63 8.61 8.13 -12.36
N LEU A 64 7.57 7.44 -11.91
CA LEU A 64 6.35 8.11 -11.47
C LEU A 64 6.61 8.90 -10.19
N SER A 65 6.32 10.20 -10.23
CA SER A 65 6.54 11.10 -9.08
C SER A 65 5.76 10.64 -7.85
N THR A 66 6.43 10.64 -6.71
CA THR A 66 5.86 10.35 -5.38
C THR A 66 5.55 11.64 -4.59
N GLU A 67 5.66 12.81 -5.23
CA GLU A 67 5.45 14.12 -4.60
C GLU A 67 4.07 14.26 -3.97
N PHE A 68 3.03 13.67 -4.57
CA PHE A 68 1.67 13.67 -4.03
C PHE A 68 1.53 12.94 -2.67
N MET A 69 2.54 12.16 -2.27
CA MET A 69 2.63 11.45 -0.99
C MET A 69 3.61 12.10 -0.01
N SER A 70 4.29 13.18 -0.40
CA SER A 70 5.36 13.82 0.38
C SER A 70 4.92 14.18 1.80
N ALA A 71 3.75 14.80 1.95
CA ALA A 71 3.20 15.15 3.26
C ALA A 71 3.00 13.92 4.15
N ASP A 72 2.46 12.83 3.62
CA ASP A 72 2.22 11.59 4.37
C ASP A 72 3.54 10.89 4.74
N LEU A 73 4.51 10.88 3.82
CA LEU A 73 5.86 10.36 4.06
C LEU A 73 6.56 11.13 5.19
N ILE A 74 6.50 12.46 5.16
CA ILE A 74 7.05 13.33 6.21
C ILE A 74 6.33 13.13 7.54
N ASN A 75 5.00 13.03 7.52
CA ASN A 75 4.21 12.83 8.74
C ASN A 75 4.53 11.48 9.39
N TYR A 76 4.67 10.41 8.60
CA TYR A 76 5.12 9.11 9.12
C TYR A 76 6.54 9.17 9.68
N PHE A 77 7.46 9.83 8.96
CA PHE A 77 8.83 10.01 9.43
C PHE A 77 8.89 10.70 10.80
N LYS A 78 8.10 11.78 10.97
CA LYS A 78 8.01 12.55 12.21
C LYS A 78 7.36 11.79 13.35
N ALA A 79 6.31 11.02 13.07
CA ALA A 79 5.56 10.29 14.08
C ALA A 79 5.04 8.96 13.52
N LYS A 80 5.68 7.85 13.91
CA LYS A 80 5.27 6.49 13.52
C LYS A 80 4.15 5.99 14.42
N ASN A 81 2.92 6.36 14.11
CA ASN A 81 1.73 6.01 14.90
C ASN A 81 0.60 5.50 13.99
N PHE A 82 -0.49 5.04 14.60
CA PHE A 82 -1.62 4.46 13.88
C PHE A 82 -2.13 5.33 12.74
N SER A 83 -2.32 6.63 12.99
CA SER A 83 -2.89 7.53 11.98
C SER A 83 -1.95 7.73 10.80
N THR A 84 -0.66 7.93 11.06
CA THR A 84 0.31 8.16 9.98
C THR A 84 0.55 6.89 9.18
N THR A 85 0.61 5.72 9.84
CA THR A 85 0.68 4.41 9.17
C THR A 85 -0.49 4.20 8.22
N ILE A 86 -1.72 4.35 8.69
CA ILE A 86 -2.91 4.11 7.87
C ILE A 86 -2.97 5.07 6.68
N LYS A 87 -2.60 6.34 6.88
CA LYS A 87 -2.55 7.34 5.79
C LYS A 87 -1.51 7.00 4.73
N ILE A 88 -0.27 6.71 5.12
CA ILE A 88 0.78 6.40 4.13
C ILE A 88 0.48 5.08 3.41
N THR A 89 -0.02 4.05 4.11
CA THR A 89 -0.46 2.80 3.48
C THR A 89 -1.58 3.05 2.46
N GLN A 90 -2.58 3.87 2.79
CA GLN A 90 -3.64 4.24 1.85
C GLN A 90 -3.07 4.88 0.58
N LYS A 91 -2.10 5.80 0.74
CA LYS A 91 -1.45 6.48 -0.38
C LYS A 91 -0.69 5.51 -1.28
N TYR A 92 0.00 4.50 -0.72
CA TYR A 92 0.63 3.46 -1.52
C TYR A 92 -0.38 2.56 -2.24
N TYR A 93 -1.55 2.28 -1.65
CA TYR A 93 -2.63 1.62 -2.38
C TYR A 93 -3.10 2.48 -3.56
N ASP A 94 -3.35 3.77 -3.37
CA ASP A 94 -3.76 4.66 -4.45
C ASP A 94 -2.67 4.78 -5.53
N PHE A 95 -1.40 4.87 -5.14
CA PHE A 95 -0.25 4.83 -6.04
C PHE A 95 -0.20 3.56 -6.89
N SER A 96 -0.61 2.42 -6.33
CA SER A 96 -0.60 1.12 -7.01
C SER A 96 -1.53 1.05 -8.24
N LEU A 97 -2.47 1.99 -8.37
CA LEU A 97 -3.35 2.12 -9.53
C LEU A 97 -2.69 2.84 -10.71
N LEU A 98 -1.61 3.58 -10.46
CA LEU A 98 -0.95 4.44 -11.45
C LEU A 98 0.35 3.84 -12.03
N ILE A 99 0.83 2.74 -11.44
CA ILE A 99 2.09 2.11 -11.80
C ILE A 99 1.90 0.81 -12.57
N ASP A 100 2.94 0.42 -13.31
CA ASP A 100 2.97 -0.85 -14.03
C ASP A 100 2.70 -2.07 -13.12
N LYS A 101 2.02 -3.07 -13.68
CA LYS A 101 1.68 -4.33 -12.99
C LYS A 101 2.91 -5.02 -12.36
N ASN A 102 4.07 -4.90 -12.99
CA ASN A 102 5.33 -5.47 -12.51
C ASN A 102 5.86 -4.78 -11.23
N ILE A 103 5.50 -3.50 -11.03
CA ILE A 103 5.87 -2.72 -9.84
C ILE A 103 4.78 -2.78 -8.79
N LYS A 104 3.52 -2.95 -9.20
CA LYS A 104 2.35 -3.06 -8.31
C LYS A 104 2.55 -4.03 -7.15
N LYS A 105 3.05 -5.24 -7.41
CA LYS A 105 3.35 -6.22 -6.34
C LYS A 105 4.41 -5.72 -5.37
N LYS A 106 5.45 -5.05 -5.88
CA LYS A 106 6.52 -4.46 -5.06
C LYS A 106 5.97 -3.34 -4.17
N THR A 107 5.08 -2.51 -4.69
CA THR A 107 4.37 -1.48 -3.93
C THR A 107 3.47 -2.08 -2.84
N PHE A 108 2.81 -3.21 -3.09
CA PHE A 108 2.06 -3.90 -2.03
C PHE A 108 2.95 -4.45 -0.92
N ASN A 109 4.20 -4.85 -1.22
CA ASN A 109 5.15 -5.20 -0.17
C ASN A 109 5.38 -3.99 0.77
N VAL A 110 5.57 -2.80 0.21
CA VAL A 110 5.72 -1.56 0.99
C VAL A 110 4.48 -1.29 1.84
N CYS A 111 3.25 -1.45 1.30
CA CYS A 111 2.01 -1.36 2.09
C CYS A 111 2.03 -2.29 3.31
N ARG A 112 2.42 -3.55 3.09
CA ARG A 112 2.49 -4.56 4.17
C ARG A 112 3.56 -4.24 5.19
N GLU A 113 4.71 -3.73 4.77
CA GLU A 113 5.77 -3.29 5.69
C GLU A 113 5.29 -2.16 6.60
N TYR A 114 4.64 -1.13 6.06
CA TYR A 114 4.08 -0.05 6.89
C TYR A 114 3.03 -0.56 7.88
N LEU A 115 2.11 -1.41 7.44
CA LEU A 115 1.12 -2.02 8.34
C LEU A 115 1.79 -2.89 9.41
N ASN A 116 2.83 -3.64 9.04
CA ASN A 116 3.54 -4.52 9.96
C ASN A 116 4.34 -3.73 10.99
N ASP A 117 5.02 -2.65 10.60
CA ASP A 117 5.75 -1.75 11.52
C ASP A 117 4.87 -1.31 12.69
N TYR A 118 3.61 -0.94 12.42
CA TYR A 118 2.69 -0.56 13.49
C TYR A 118 2.05 -1.77 14.18
N LYS A 119 1.78 -2.85 13.45
CA LYS A 119 1.20 -4.07 14.04
C LYS A 119 2.08 -4.65 15.15
N VAL A 120 3.41 -4.63 14.98
CA VAL A 120 4.34 -5.16 15.99
C VAL A 120 4.44 -4.27 17.23
N THR A 121 4.01 -3.01 17.16
CA THR A 121 4.00 -2.09 18.32
C THR A 121 2.66 -2.07 19.06
N LEU A 122 1.63 -2.78 18.57
CA LEU A 122 0.33 -2.85 19.23
C LEU A 122 0.39 -3.70 20.50
N ASP A 123 0.05 -3.10 21.64
CA ASP A 123 -0.17 -3.83 22.89
C ASP A 123 -1.65 -4.22 23.03
N LYS A 124 -1.90 -5.51 23.30
CA LYS A 124 -3.23 -6.09 23.54
C LYS A 124 -3.94 -5.47 24.75
N LYS A 125 -3.20 -4.81 25.64
CA LYS A 125 -3.73 -4.11 26.82
C LYS A 125 -4.21 -2.69 26.50
N GLU A 126 -3.89 -2.13 25.33
CA GLU A 126 -4.41 -0.82 24.94
C GLU A 126 -5.94 -0.87 24.82
N ILE A 127 -6.62 0.15 25.36
CA ILE A 127 -8.08 0.28 25.28
C ILE A 127 -8.59 0.25 23.83
N ASP A 128 -7.77 0.75 22.91
CA ASP A 128 -8.07 0.85 21.49
C ASP A 128 -7.49 -0.30 20.65
N TYR A 129 -6.91 -1.33 21.28
CA TYR A 129 -6.26 -2.43 20.57
C TYR A 129 -7.20 -3.07 19.55
N SER A 130 -8.43 -3.42 19.96
CA SER A 130 -9.38 -4.15 19.10
C SER A 130 -9.69 -3.38 17.82
N LYS A 131 -10.07 -2.10 17.94
CA LYS A 131 -10.44 -1.27 16.79
C LYS A 131 -9.24 -0.95 15.89
N LYS A 132 -8.05 -0.73 16.46
CA LYS A 132 -6.82 -0.53 15.68
C LYS A 132 -6.41 -1.80 14.92
N ASN A 133 -6.45 -2.95 15.58
CA ASN A 133 -6.15 -4.23 14.95
C ASN A 133 -7.17 -4.56 13.84
N GLN A 134 -8.46 -4.33 14.07
CA GLN A 134 -9.49 -4.51 13.05
C GLN A 134 -9.23 -3.62 11.82
N LYS A 135 -8.83 -2.34 12.00
CA LYS A 135 -8.44 -1.47 10.87
C LYS A 135 -7.29 -2.06 10.07
N ILE A 136 -6.25 -2.58 10.73
CA ILE A 136 -5.08 -3.16 10.07
C ILE A 136 -5.48 -4.40 9.26
N GLU A 137 -6.30 -5.28 9.82
CA GLU A 137 -6.76 -6.47 9.11
C GLU A 137 -7.65 -6.12 7.91
N LEU A 138 -8.52 -5.10 8.03
CA LEU A 138 -9.27 -4.56 6.88
C LEU A 138 -8.31 -3.98 5.82
N TYR A 139 -7.30 -3.21 6.23
CA TYR A 139 -6.33 -2.62 5.30
C TYR A 139 -5.48 -3.66 4.58
N LYS A 140 -5.25 -4.85 5.16
CA LYS A 140 -4.63 -5.95 4.39
C LYS A 140 -5.51 -6.41 3.24
N LEU A 141 -6.84 -6.39 3.39
CA LEU A 141 -7.76 -6.74 2.30
C LEU A 141 -7.81 -5.68 1.20
N TYR A 142 -7.34 -4.45 1.45
CA TYR A 142 -7.21 -3.46 0.38
C TYR A 142 -6.25 -3.95 -0.70
N GLU A 143 -5.24 -4.78 -0.38
CA GLU A 143 -4.40 -5.39 -1.42
C GLU A 143 -5.22 -6.19 -2.43
N LEU A 144 -6.19 -6.99 -1.97
CA LEU A 144 -7.07 -7.75 -2.87
C LEU A 144 -7.96 -6.81 -3.69
N ALA A 145 -8.50 -5.77 -3.06
CA ALA A 145 -9.34 -4.77 -3.73
C ALA A 145 -8.56 -4.03 -4.83
N TYR A 146 -7.37 -3.53 -4.51
CA TYR A 146 -6.53 -2.78 -5.43
C TYR A 146 -5.83 -3.68 -6.45
N ASN A 147 -5.70 -4.99 -6.20
CA ASN A 147 -5.28 -5.98 -7.21
C ASN A 147 -6.46 -6.59 -7.99
N PHE A 148 -7.68 -6.11 -7.77
CA PHE A 148 -8.91 -6.56 -8.43
C PHE A 148 -9.22 -8.05 -8.26
N GLU A 149 -8.81 -8.63 -7.13
CA GLU A 149 -9.07 -10.02 -6.76
C GLU A 149 -10.42 -10.16 -6.05
N PHE A 150 -11.49 -9.65 -6.66
CA PHE A 150 -12.80 -9.46 -6.00
C PHE A 150 -13.42 -10.76 -5.46
N ASN A 151 -13.24 -11.88 -6.15
CA ASN A 151 -13.70 -13.19 -5.66
C ASN A 151 -13.02 -13.60 -4.35
N LYS A 152 -11.70 -13.36 -4.23
CA LYS A 152 -10.97 -13.65 -2.99
C LYS A 152 -11.30 -12.62 -1.91
N LEU A 153 -11.44 -11.36 -2.30
CA LEU A 153 -11.87 -10.29 -1.41
C LEU A 153 -13.24 -10.63 -0.79
N ASN A 154 -14.21 -11.06 -1.58
CA ASN A 154 -15.54 -11.43 -1.09
C ASN A 154 -15.44 -12.54 -0.03
N LYS A 155 -14.71 -13.62 -0.32
CA LYS A 155 -14.48 -14.71 0.63
C LYS A 155 -13.87 -14.23 1.95
N LYS A 156 -12.84 -13.37 1.87
CA LYS A 156 -12.18 -12.82 3.06
C LYS A 156 -13.02 -11.80 3.82
N ASN A 157 -13.82 -11.01 3.12
CA ASN A 157 -14.70 -10.03 3.74
C ASN A 157 -15.84 -10.69 4.53
N LEU A 158 -16.28 -11.90 4.13
CA LEU A 158 -17.27 -12.69 4.87
C LEU A 158 -16.76 -13.19 6.24
N GLU A 159 -15.44 -13.21 6.47
CA GLU A 159 -14.85 -13.53 7.78
C GLU A 159 -15.15 -12.44 8.83
N PHE A 160 -15.57 -11.24 8.39
CA PHE A 160 -15.96 -10.13 9.26
C PHE A 160 -17.48 -10.06 9.40
N LYS A 161 -17.97 -10.06 10.64
CA LYS A 161 -19.38 -9.81 10.94
C LYS A 161 -19.64 -8.31 10.99
N ALA A 162 -20.68 -7.85 10.29
CA ALA A 162 -20.98 -6.43 10.14
C ALA A 162 -21.30 -5.76 11.49
N GLU A 163 -21.91 -6.51 12.41
CA GLU A 163 -22.33 -6.09 13.74
C GLU A 163 -21.15 -5.93 14.70
N GLU A 164 -20.01 -6.56 14.38
CA GLU A 164 -18.76 -6.50 15.17
C GLU A 164 -17.78 -5.44 14.64
N ILE A 165 -18.14 -4.70 13.59
CA ILE A 165 -17.31 -3.62 13.03
C ILE A 165 -17.40 -2.39 13.94
N ASP A 166 -16.25 -1.94 14.43
CA ASP A 166 -16.15 -0.70 15.20
C ASP A 166 -16.57 0.51 14.31
N PRO A 167 -17.29 1.50 14.85
CA PRO A 167 -17.70 2.68 14.09
C PRO A 167 -16.56 3.38 13.32
N ILE A 168 -15.34 3.42 13.86
CA ILE A 168 -14.18 4.03 13.17
C ILE A 168 -13.74 3.27 11.91
N ASN A 169 -14.18 2.01 11.79
CA ASN A 169 -13.81 1.07 10.74
C ASN A 169 -14.92 0.84 9.72
N GLU A 170 -16.13 1.34 9.96
CA GLU A 170 -17.29 1.13 9.08
C GLU A 170 -16.97 1.50 7.63
N TYR A 171 -16.39 2.68 7.39
CA TYR A 171 -16.02 3.11 6.04
C TYR A 171 -15.15 2.08 5.33
N SER A 172 -14.13 1.54 6.00
CA SER A 172 -13.19 0.58 5.40
C SER A 172 -13.84 -0.77 5.12
N TYR A 173 -14.64 -1.26 6.06
CA TYR A 173 -15.40 -2.49 5.87
C TYR A 173 -16.38 -2.38 4.70
N TRP A 174 -17.19 -1.32 4.69
CA TRP A 174 -18.19 -1.09 3.66
C TRP A 174 -17.59 -0.83 2.29
N PHE A 175 -16.43 -0.17 2.22
CA PHE A 175 -15.67 -0.01 0.98
C PHE A 175 -15.23 -1.35 0.40
N LEU A 176 -14.69 -2.24 1.22
CA LEU A 176 -14.28 -3.58 0.79
C LEU A 176 -15.50 -4.42 0.36
N LYS A 177 -16.58 -4.36 1.14
CA LYS A 177 -17.83 -5.07 0.83
C LYS A 177 -18.47 -4.57 -0.46
N TYR A 178 -18.51 -3.25 -0.67
CA TYR A 178 -19.02 -2.66 -1.91
C TYR A 178 -18.24 -3.14 -3.12
N LEU A 179 -16.91 -3.09 -3.06
CA LEU A 179 -16.04 -3.56 -4.14
C LEU A 179 -16.16 -5.06 -4.39
N ALA A 180 -16.27 -5.86 -3.33
CA ALA A 180 -16.52 -7.30 -3.44
C ALA A 180 -17.82 -7.56 -4.20
N VAL A 181 -18.94 -6.95 -3.78
CA VAL A 181 -20.25 -7.10 -4.44
C VAL A 181 -20.18 -6.63 -5.88
N LYS A 182 -19.66 -5.42 -6.13
CA LYS A 182 -19.56 -4.84 -7.48
C LYS A 182 -18.70 -5.69 -8.43
N GLY A 183 -17.64 -6.30 -7.91
CA GLY A 183 -16.73 -7.14 -8.69
C GLY A 183 -17.19 -8.59 -8.88
N THR A 184 -18.20 -9.06 -8.14
CA THR A 184 -18.70 -10.45 -8.25
C THR A 184 -20.17 -10.55 -8.69
N SER A 185 -20.95 -9.47 -8.54
CA SER A 185 -22.37 -9.39 -8.89
C SER A 185 -22.60 -8.33 -9.97
N LYS A 186 -23.66 -8.52 -10.76
CA LYS A 186 -24.10 -7.51 -11.74
C LYS A 186 -24.88 -6.36 -11.10
N THR A 187 -25.37 -6.52 -9.86
CA THR A 187 -26.27 -5.56 -9.21
C THR A 187 -25.69 -5.09 -7.87
N THR A 188 -25.64 -3.77 -7.67
CA THR A 188 -25.18 -3.10 -6.44
C THR A 188 -26.28 -2.33 -5.70
N SER A 189 -27.54 -2.38 -6.15
CA SER A 189 -28.66 -1.60 -5.58
C SER A 189 -28.78 -1.74 -4.07
N ASP A 190 -28.79 -2.98 -3.58
CA ASP A 190 -29.10 -3.28 -2.19
C ASP A 190 -28.00 -2.75 -1.26
N ILE A 191 -26.73 -2.93 -1.66
CA ILE A 191 -25.61 -2.40 -0.89
C ILE A 191 -25.54 -0.87 -0.98
N GLU A 192 -25.88 -0.27 -2.12
CA GLU A 192 -25.90 1.20 -2.26
C GLU A 192 -27.00 1.83 -1.39
N GLU A 193 -28.16 1.20 -1.26
CA GLU A 193 -29.22 1.63 -0.35
C GLU A 193 -28.77 1.56 1.12
N ILE A 194 -28.12 0.46 1.52
CA ILE A 194 -27.54 0.33 2.86
C ILE A 194 -26.52 1.44 3.13
N LEU A 195 -25.66 1.77 2.16
CA LEU A 195 -24.64 2.82 2.30
C LEU A 195 -25.27 4.21 2.44
N LYS A 196 -26.32 4.52 1.66
CA LYS A 196 -27.07 5.79 1.78
C LYS A 196 -27.72 5.93 3.15
N ASN A 197 -28.38 4.86 3.62
CA ASN A 197 -29.02 4.86 4.95
C ASN A 197 -28.01 5.04 6.10
N LYS A 198 -26.73 4.69 5.87
CA LYS A 198 -25.62 4.91 6.81
C LYS A 198 -24.89 6.24 6.64
N GLY A 199 -25.23 7.07 5.65
CA GLY A 199 -24.49 8.29 5.32
C GLY A 199 -23.07 8.02 4.78
N LEU A 200 -22.88 6.88 4.11
CA LEU A 200 -21.61 6.39 3.58
C LEU A 200 -21.56 6.46 2.04
N GLU A 201 -22.23 7.41 1.40
CA GLU A 201 -22.27 7.56 -0.06
C GLU A 201 -20.87 7.78 -0.67
N SER A 202 -19.95 8.37 0.10
CA SER A 202 -18.55 8.51 -0.30
C SER A 202 -17.84 7.17 -0.52
N VAL A 203 -18.34 6.07 0.06
CA VAL A 203 -17.88 4.70 -0.24
C VAL A 203 -18.22 4.33 -1.68
N ILE A 204 -19.44 4.64 -2.14
CA ILE A 204 -19.90 4.36 -3.51
C ILE A 204 -19.01 5.10 -4.50
N ASN A 205 -18.78 6.39 -4.26
CA ASN A 205 -17.94 7.23 -5.13
C ASN A 205 -16.52 6.70 -5.23
N LYS A 206 -15.88 6.38 -4.09
CA LYS A 206 -14.52 5.82 -4.07
C LYS A 206 -14.47 4.44 -4.72
N GLY A 207 -15.46 3.60 -4.45
CA GLY A 207 -15.56 2.26 -5.02
C GLY A 207 -15.70 2.28 -6.54
N ASN A 208 -16.57 3.16 -7.06
CA ASN A 208 -16.73 3.39 -8.50
C ASN A 208 -15.44 3.88 -9.15
N TYR A 209 -14.76 4.84 -8.51
CA TYR A 209 -13.47 5.33 -8.98
C TYR A 209 -12.43 4.20 -9.06
N LEU A 210 -12.31 3.36 -8.04
CA LEU A 210 -11.38 2.22 -8.08
C LEU A 210 -11.79 1.19 -9.14
N TYR A 211 -13.08 0.87 -9.24
CA TYR A 211 -13.59 -0.10 -10.21
C TYR A 211 -13.38 0.34 -11.66
N PHE A 212 -13.37 1.65 -11.94
CA PHE A 212 -13.04 2.18 -13.25
C PHE A 212 -11.63 1.77 -13.73
N PHE A 213 -10.65 1.62 -12.83
CA PHE A 213 -9.32 1.10 -13.18
C PHE A 213 -9.32 -0.40 -13.49
N TYR A 214 -10.33 -1.15 -13.04
CA TYR A 214 -10.47 -2.57 -13.37
C TYR A 214 -11.07 -2.77 -14.77
N THR A 215 -11.98 -1.90 -15.19
CA THR A 215 -12.69 -2.01 -16.48
C THR A 215 -11.93 -1.41 -17.66
N LYS A 216 -10.81 -0.73 -17.42
CA LYS A 216 -9.89 -0.23 -18.45
C LYS A 216 -8.93 -1.33 -18.88
#